data_AF-A0A5N9DJQ0-F1
#
_entry.id   AF-A0A5N9DJQ0-F1
#
_cell.length_a   1.000
_cell.length_b   1.000
_cell.length_c   1.000
_cell.angle_alpha   90.00
_cell.angle_beta   90.00
_cell.angle_gamma   90.00
#
_symmetry.space_group_name_H-M   'P 1'
#
loop_
_entity.id
_entity.type
_entity.pdbx_description
1 polymer ?
#
loop_
_entity_poly.entity_id
_entity_poly.type
_entity_poly.pdbx_seq_one_letter_code
_entity_poly.pdbx_strand_id
1 'polypeptide(L)'
;MSNKYRTKPRAPELKKYQKALLEALIAGDETRATELIDDSISKRWAPTTIYLSLVAHSMTEIGALWHRGELNISTEHRATQIAFRLLARVKNSYHDGTKTGLKAIVTGVAGDTHLVGALMFADLLRFDGWDVDFLGTDTPSDAILEMVQSDDPNLLCLSVTLPDQVGVAAETAKIVKNAVPSTRIIVGGGAINHNGSRNSLEFADYVTSDPITALKWISEKFDLGISSKTFEAMLTDLGGRIQHFRKEKGLSQQQLATASKLDRSYVSAVEHGKQNVSFATLKNLSDALDVNIVELVDN
;
A
#
# COMPACT_ATOMS: atom_id res chain seq x y z
N MET A 1 -1.65 3.73 6.06
CA MET A 1 -2.66 2.79 6.62
C MET A 1 -2.84 2.99 8.11
N SER A 2 -4.02 3.48 8.52
CA SER A 2 -4.43 3.54 9.93
C SER A 2 -4.19 2.20 10.63
N ASN A 3 -3.72 2.26 11.89
CA ASN A 3 -3.34 1.10 12.72
C ASN A 3 -4.49 0.08 12.96
N LYS A 4 -5.69 0.35 12.43
CA LYS A 4 -6.94 -0.39 12.66
C LYS A 4 -7.10 -1.67 11.79
N TYR A 5 -6.33 -1.86 10.72
CA TYR A 5 -6.54 -2.94 9.74
C TYR A 5 -5.25 -3.69 9.37
N ARG A 6 -4.69 -4.43 10.33
CA ARG A 6 -3.35 -5.05 10.21
C ARG A 6 -3.31 -6.57 10.33
N THR A 7 -4.43 -7.28 10.47
CA THR A 7 -4.32 -8.75 10.47
C THR A 7 -3.96 -9.20 9.06
N LYS A 8 -2.75 -9.74 8.95
CA LYS A 8 -2.34 -10.52 7.79
C LYS A 8 -2.53 -11.98 8.18
N PRO A 9 -3.22 -12.79 7.36
CA PRO A 9 -3.32 -14.21 7.61
C PRO A 9 -1.95 -14.87 7.62
N ARG A 10 -1.87 -16.02 8.28
CA ARG A 10 -0.70 -16.89 8.15
C ARG A 10 -0.62 -17.40 6.72
N ALA A 11 0.58 -17.61 6.21
CA ALA A 11 0.80 -18.05 4.82
C ALA A 11 -0.02 -19.30 4.41
N PRO A 12 -0.19 -20.35 5.24
CA PRO A 12 -1.02 -21.50 4.87
C PRO A 12 -2.50 -21.15 4.73
N GLU A 13 -3.01 -20.26 5.57
CA GLU A 13 -4.39 -19.78 5.51
C GLU A 13 -4.59 -18.95 4.25
N LEU A 14 -3.71 -18.00 3.96
CA LEU A 14 -3.78 -17.18 2.75
C LEU A 14 -3.83 -18.06 1.48
N LYS A 15 -2.93 -19.05 1.37
CA LYS A 15 -2.89 -19.97 0.23
C LYS A 15 -4.21 -20.74 0.05
N LYS A 16 -4.85 -21.13 1.16
CA LYS A 16 -6.16 -21.79 1.13
C LYS A 16 -7.23 -20.87 0.54
N TYR A 17 -7.24 -19.59 0.93
CA TYR A 17 -8.22 -18.61 0.42
C TYR A 17 -7.95 -18.26 -1.04
N GLN A 18 -6.68 -18.10 -1.42
CA GLN A 18 -6.27 -17.87 -2.81
C GLN A 18 -6.79 -18.96 -3.73
N LYS A 19 -6.51 -20.23 -3.38
CA LYS A 19 -6.97 -21.38 -4.15
C LYS A 19 -8.50 -21.43 -4.23
N ALA A 20 -9.18 -21.31 -3.08
CA ALA A 20 -10.64 -21.40 -3.03
C ALA A 20 -11.34 -20.26 -3.78
N LEU A 21 -10.81 -19.04 -3.72
CA LEU A 21 -11.37 -17.90 -4.44
C LEU A 21 -11.15 -18.05 -5.95
N LEU A 22 -9.96 -18.49 -6.38
CA LEU A 22 -9.66 -18.77 -7.77
C LEU A 22 -10.64 -19.83 -8.35
N GLU A 23 -10.80 -20.94 -7.64
CA GLU A 23 -11.74 -22.02 -8.04
C GLU A 23 -13.19 -21.51 -8.12
N ALA A 24 -13.64 -20.72 -7.13
CA ALA A 24 -14.99 -20.15 -7.13
C ALA A 24 -15.22 -19.19 -8.30
N LEU A 25 -14.25 -18.31 -8.59
CA LEU A 25 -14.35 -17.35 -9.70
C LEU A 25 -14.37 -18.05 -11.07
N ILE A 26 -13.53 -19.07 -11.28
CA ILE A 26 -13.53 -19.89 -12.50
C ILE A 26 -14.89 -20.60 -12.66
N ALA A 27 -15.39 -21.21 -11.59
CA ALA A 27 -16.68 -21.89 -11.57
C ALA A 27 -17.88 -20.94 -11.76
N GLY A 28 -17.71 -19.62 -11.52
CA GLY A 28 -18.81 -18.67 -11.47
C GLY A 28 -19.64 -18.77 -10.19
N ASP A 29 -19.10 -19.36 -9.14
CA ASP A 29 -19.75 -19.53 -7.84
C ASP A 29 -19.63 -18.23 -7.02
N GLU A 30 -20.49 -17.27 -7.35
CA GLU A 30 -20.54 -15.96 -6.69
C GLU A 30 -20.86 -16.06 -5.19
N THR A 31 -21.71 -17.01 -4.80
CA THR A 31 -22.05 -17.27 -3.39
C THR A 31 -20.80 -17.65 -2.62
N ARG A 32 -20.05 -18.65 -3.11
CA ARG A 32 -18.82 -19.09 -2.45
C ARG A 32 -17.74 -18.02 -2.43
N ALA A 33 -17.57 -17.29 -3.53
CA ALA A 33 -16.61 -16.21 -3.60
C ALA A 33 -16.95 -15.10 -2.58
N THR A 34 -18.24 -14.79 -2.43
CA THR A 34 -18.74 -13.82 -1.44
C THR A 34 -18.48 -14.29 0.00
N GLU A 35 -18.77 -15.55 0.32
CA GLU A 35 -18.48 -16.13 1.65
C GLU A 35 -17.01 -16.01 2.04
N LEU A 36 -16.10 -16.26 1.09
CA LEU A 36 -14.66 -16.15 1.33
C LEU A 36 -14.24 -14.71 1.64
N ILE A 37 -14.81 -13.74 0.92
CA ILE A 37 -14.57 -12.32 1.17
C ILE A 37 -15.16 -11.90 2.52
N ASP A 38 -16.42 -12.23 2.81
CA ASP A 38 -17.06 -11.92 4.09
C ASP A 38 -16.32 -12.47 5.28
N ASP A 39 -15.90 -13.73 5.18
CA ASP A 39 -15.15 -14.36 6.23
C ASP A 39 -13.78 -13.68 6.42
N SER A 40 -13.08 -13.30 5.34
CA SER A 40 -11.82 -12.53 5.44
C SER A 40 -12.01 -11.15 6.09
N ILE A 41 -13.14 -10.49 5.83
CA ILE A 41 -13.56 -9.23 6.46
C ILE A 41 -13.84 -9.46 7.95
N SER A 42 -14.57 -10.54 8.30
CA SER A 42 -14.89 -10.89 9.69
C SER A 42 -13.62 -11.18 10.52
N LYS A 43 -12.61 -11.78 9.87
CA LYS A 43 -11.25 -11.99 10.41
C LYS A 43 -10.39 -10.72 10.45
N ARG A 44 -10.97 -9.58 10.05
CA ARG A 44 -10.39 -8.24 10.03
C ARG A 44 -9.15 -8.10 9.16
N TRP A 45 -9.01 -8.94 8.13
CA TRP A 45 -7.85 -8.88 7.25
C TRP A 45 -7.67 -7.47 6.69
N ALA A 46 -6.43 -7.04 6.48
CA ALA A 46 -6.18 -5.73 5.89
C ALA A 46 -6.85 -5.64 4.49
N PRO A 47 -7.46 -4.50 4.12
CA PRO A 47 -8.01 -4.30 2.78
C PRO A 47 -7.00 -4.62 1.68
N THR A 48 -5.73 -4.24 1.89
CA THR A 48 -4.63 -4.60 0.98
C THR A 48 -4.46 -6.09 0.78
N THR A 49 -4.62 -6.90 1.83
CA THR A 49 -4.55 -8.36 1.71
C THR A 49 -5.71 -8.87 0.87
N ILE A 50 -6.93 -8.40 1.12
CA ILE A 50 -8.11 -8.87 0.38
C ILE A 50 -8.03 -8.45 -1.08
N TYR A 51 -7.73 -7.17 -1.34
CA TYR A 51 -7.56 -6.63 -2.68
C TYR A 51 -6.42 -7.37 -3.39
N LEU A 52 -5.19 -7.23 -2.91
CA LEU A 52 -4.01 -7.61 -3.67
C LEU A 52 -3.71 -9.11 -3.59
N SER A 53 -3.83 -9.70 -2.39
CA SER A 53 -3.44 -11.10 -2.18
C SER A 53 -4.56 -12.09 -2.47
N LEU A 54 -5.83 -11.67 -2.53
CA LEU A 54 -6.94 -12.51 -2.97
C LEU A 54 -7.43 -12.12 -4.37
N VAL A 55 -8.06 -10.96 -4.51
CA VAL A 55 -8.75 -10.59 -5.76
C VAL A 55 -7.76 -10.43 -6.91
N ALA A 56 -6.75 -9.56 -6.81
CA ALA A 56 -5.77 -9.38 -7.90
C ALA A 56 -4.99 -10.66 -8.19
N HIS A 57 -4.65 -11.45 -7.17
CA HIS A 57 -4.02 -12.75 -7.37
C HIS A 57 -4.90 -13.66 -8.25
N SER A 58 -6.17 -13.88 -7.87
CA SER A 58 -7.08 -14.71 -8.65
C SER A 58 -7.31 -14.16 -10.06
N MET A 59 -7.47 -12.85 -10.23
CA MET A 59 -7.68 -12.25 -11.55
C MET A 59 -6.45 -12.38 -12.46
N THR A 60 -5.24 -12.28 -11.89
CA THR A 60 -3.99 -12.49 -12.63
C THR A 60 -3.88 -13.93 -13.12
N GLU A 61 -4.19 -14.91 -12.27
CA GLU A 61 -4.18 -16.33 -12.64
C GLU A 61 -5.22 -16.64 -13.72
N ILE A 62 -6.45 -16.10 -13.61
CA ILE A 62 -7.51 -16.27 -14.61
C ILE A 62 -7.08 -15.66 -15.95
N GLY A 63 -6.51 -14.46 -15.95
CA GLY A 63 -5.98 -13.82 -17.15
C GLY A 63 -4.87 -14.66 -17.81
N ALA A 64 -3.97 -15.23 -17.01
CA ALA A 64 -2.91 -16.10 -17.51
C ALA A 64 -3.46 -17.41 -18.11
N LEU A 65 -4.45 -18.03 -17.45
CA LEU A 65 -5.13 -19.23 -17.96
C LEU A 65 -5.86 -18.96 -19.27
N TRP A 66 -6.55 -17.82 -19.38
CA TRP A 66 -7.19 -17.39 -20.62
C TRP A 66 -6.18 -17.16 -21.75
N HIS A 67 -5.08 -16.45 -21.47
CA HIS A 67 -4.03 -16.20 -22.47
C HIS A 67 -3.37 -17.49 -22.99
N ARG A 68 -3.30 -18.53 -22.14
CA ARG A 68 -2.84 -19.88 -22.54
C ARG A 68 -3.91 -20.73 -23.24
N GLY A 69 -5.14 -20.22 -23.39
CA GLY A 69 -6.25 -20.94 -24.01
C GLY A 69 -6.89 -22.01 -23.12
N GLU A 70 -6.54 -22.06 -21.83
CA GLU A 70 -7.09 -23.02 -20.86
C GLU A 70 -8.47 -22.59 -20.34
N LEU A 71 -8.77 -21.29 -20.41
CA LEU A 71 -10.10 -20.72 -20.15
C LEU A 71 -10.59 -19.95 -21.37
N ASN A 72 -11.91 -19.99 -21.59
CA ASN A 72 -12.54 -19.14 -22.59
C ASN A 72 -12.74 -17.71 -22.06
N ILE A 73 -12.93 -16.77 -22.98
CA ILE A 73 -13.16 -15.36 -22.65
C ILE A 73 -14.43 -15.15 -21.83
N SER A 74 -15.47 -15.98 -22.02
CA SER A 74 -16.71 -15.85 -21.22
C SER A 74 -16.51 -16.15 -19.74
N THR A 75 -15.61 -17.08 -19.40
CA THR A 75 -15.25 -17.40 -18.01
C THR A 75 -14.47 -16.26 -17.39
N GLU A 76 -13.51 -15.68 -18.12
CA GLU A 76 -12.77 -14.50 -17.67
C GLU A 76 -13.74 -13.32 -17.42
N HIS A 77 -14.60 -12.99 -18.39
CA HIS A 77 -15.58 -11.91 -18.26
C HIS A 77 -16.49 -12.12 -17.05
N ARG A 78 -17.00 -13.35 -16.86
CA ARG A 78 -17.85 -13.69 -15.72
C ARG A 78 -17.10 -13.52 -14.39
N ALA A 79 -15.86 -14.01 -14.31
CA ALA A 79 -15.03 -13.85 -13.13
C ALA A 79 -14.77 -12.37 -12.82
N THR A 80 -14.47 -11.56 -13.83
CA THR A 80 -14.30 -10.11 -13.71
C THR A 80 -15.57 -9.42 -13.16
N GLN A 81 -16.76 -9.81 -13.62
CA GLN A 81 -18.02 -9.27 -13.08
C GLN A 81 -18.25 -9.63 -11.61
N ILE A 82 -17.91 -10.86 -11.20
CA ILE A 82 -17.97 -11.26 -9.80
C ILE A 82 -16.95 -10.46 -8.99
N ALA A 83 -15.71 -10.33 -9.48
CA ALA A 83 -14.66 -9.58 -8.81
C ALA A 83 -15.05 -8.13 -8.53
N PHE A 84 -15.74 -7.43 -9.45
CA PHE A 84 -16.25 -6.08 -9.19
C PHE A 84 -17.22 -6.03 -8.00
N ARG A 85 -18.13 -7.00 -7.88
CA ARG A 85 -19.07 -7.07 -6.74
C ARG A 85 -18.34 -7.35 -5.44
N LEU A 86 -17.33 -8.22 -5.47
CA LEU A 86 -16.47 -8.48 -4.32
C LEU A 86 -15.71 -7.23 -3.89
N LEU A 87 -15.10 -6.49 -4.82
CA LEU A 87 -14.39 -5.24 -4.52
C LEU A 87 -15.33 -4.19 -3.92
N ALA A 88 -16.51 -3.98 -4.51
CA ALA A 88 -17.52 -3.07 -3.99
C ALA A 88 -17.97 -3.46 -2.57
N ARG A 89 -18.12 -4.77 -2.31
CA ARG A 89 -18.43 -5.30 -0.99
C ARG A 89 -17.34 -4.98 0.03
N VAL A 90 -16.08 -5.21 -0.33
CA VAL A 90 -14.95 -4.84 0.55
C VAL A 90 -14.95 -3.32 0.75
N LYS A 91 -15.11 -2.51 -0.30
CA LYS A 91 -15.15 -1.04 -0.17
C LYS A 91 -16.21 -0.55 0.82
N ASN A 92 -17.40 -1.15 0.81
CA ASN A 92 -18.49 -0.81 1.73
C ASN A 92 -18.30 -1.35 3.16
N SER A 93 -17.39 -2.31 3.35
CA SER A 93 -17.13 -2.93 4.66
C SER A 93 -16.01 -2.24 5.45
N TYR A 94 -15.21 -1.40 4.80
CA TYR A 94 -14.13 -0.65 5.43
C TYR A 94 -14.40 0.84 5.34
N HIS A 95 -14.02 1.57 6.39
CA HIS A 95 -14.06 3.01 6.37
C HIS A 95 -12.86 3.56 5.62
N ASP A 96 -13.05 4.73 5.00
CA ASP A 96 -11.95 5.52 4.49
C ASP A 96 -10.98 5.89 5.62
N GLY A 97 -9.73 6.14 5.23
CA GLY A 97 -8.71 6.63 6.15
C GLY A 97 -9.04 8.02 6.69
N THR A 98 -8.32 8.44 7.72
CA THR A 98 -8.37 9.83 8.19
C THR A 98 -7.96 10.75 7.04
N LYS A 99 -8.81 11.73 6.73
CA LYS A 99 -8.61 12.61 5.57
C LYS A 99 -7.24 13.29 5.64
N THR A 100 -6.45 13.10 4.60
CA THR A 100 -5.11 13.69 4.46
C THR A 100 -5.17 15.15 4.01
N GLY A 101 -6.30 15.57 3.43
CA GLY A 101 -6.42 16.85 2.73
C GLY A 101 -5.82 16.84 1.33
N LEU A 102 -5.27 15.70 0.88
CA LEU A 102 -4.67 15.55 -0.45
C LEU A 102 -5.65 14.90 -1.43
N LYS A 103 -5.57 15.36 -2.68
CA LYS A 103 -6.39 14.89 -3.80
C LYS A 103 -5.57 14.05 -4.79
N ALA A 104 -6.17 12.97 -5.27
CA ALA A 104 -5.63 12.14 -6.33
C ALA A 104 -6.65 11.89 -7.44
N ILE A 105 -6.18 11.87 -8.68
CA ILE A 105 -6.92 11.33 -9.82
C ILE A 105 -6.33 9.97 -10.17
N VAL A 106 -7.18 8.96 -10.32
CA VAL A 106 -6.80 7.62 -10.79
C VAL A 106 -7.56 7.31 -12.07
N THR A 107 -6.86 6.92 -13.13
CA THR A 107 -7.49 6.59 -14.40
C THR A 107 -6.66 5.66 -15.28
N GLY A 108 -7.32 4.92 -16.17
CA GLY A 108 -6.69 4.28 -17.32
C GLY A 108 -6.47 5.29 -18.46
N VAL A 109 -5.51 4.99 -19.33
CA VAL A 109 -5.21 5.82 -20.51
C VAL A 109 -6.09 5.45 -21.71
N ALA A 110 -6.15 6.33 -22.71
CA ALA A 110 -6.90 6.10 -23.93
C ALA A 110 -6.54 4.75 -24.58
N GLY A 111 -7.57 4.02 -24.97
CA GLY A 111 -7.57 2.69 -25.53
C GLY A 111 -7.10 1.57 -24.59
N ASP A 112 -6.92 1.83 -23.28
CA ASP A 112 -6.78 0.77 -22.28
C ASP A 112 -8.07 0.63 -21.47
N THR A 113 -8.76 -0.49 -21.64
CA THR A 113 -10.06 -0.77 -21.03
C THR A 113 -9.98 -1.52 -19.70
N HIS A 114 -8.79 -1.86 -19.20
CA HIS A 114 -8.62 -2.69 -18.01
C HIS A 114 -8.85 -1.90 -16.71
N LEU A 115 -9.99 -2.14 -16.06
CA LEU A 115 -10.47 -1.32 -14.94
C LEU A 115 -10.03 -1.82 -13.56
N VAL A 116 -9.90 -3.14 -13.39
CA VAL A 116 -9.80 -3.79 -12.07
C VAL A 116 -8.63 -3.25 -11.26
N GLY A 117 -7.42 -3.21 -11.84
CA GLY A 117 -6.22 -2.74 -11.13
C GLY A 117 -6.29 -1.27 -10.73
N ALA A 118 -6.82 -0.41 -11.62
CA ALA A 118 -6.98 1.02 -11.37
C ALA A 118 -8.01 1.30 -10.27
N LEU A 119 -9.15 0.62 -10.32
CA LEU A 119 -10.19 0.70 -9.28
C LEU A 119 -9.63 0.27 -7.92
N MET A 120 -8.90 -0.86 -7.89
CA MET A 120 -8.28 -1.36 -6.67
C MET A 120 -7.30 -0.35 -6.07
N PHE A 121 -6.47 0.28 -6.91
CA PHE A 121 -5.52 1.28 -6.44
C PHE A 121 -6.21 2.55 -5.92
N ALA A 122 -7.28 2.99 -6.59
CA ALA A 122 -8.10 4.11 -6.13
C ALA A 122 -8.69 3.86 -4.74
N ASP A 123 -9.22 2.66 -4.49
CA ASP A 123 -9.77 2.30 -3.19
C ASP A 123 -8.69 2.19 -2.10
N LEU A 124 -7.50 1.69 -2.44
CA LEU A 124 -6.37 1.68 -1.51
C LEU A 124 -5.94 3.09 -1.07
N LEU A 125 -5.94 4.07 -1.99
CA LEU A 125 -5.68 5.47 -1.64
C LEU A 125 -6.78 6.05 -0.75
N ARG A 126 -8.06 5.73 -1.01
CA ARG A 126 -9.18 6.14 -0.14
C ARG A 126 -9.05 5.56 1.27
N PHE A 127 -8.63 4.29 1.40
CA PHE A 127 -8.33 3.69 2.71
C PHE A 127 -7.14 4.34 3.42
N ASP A 128 -6.23 4.98 2.68
CA ASP A 128 -5.17 5.82 3.22
C ASP A 128 -5.58 7.29 3.44
N GLY A 129 -6.84 7.63 3.18
CA GLY A 129 -7.44 8.93 3.52
C GLY A 129 -7.36 9.99 2.43
N TRP A 130 -6.89 9.62 1.24
CA TRP A 130 -6.92 10.49 0.08
C TRP A 130 -8.36 10.80 -0.35
N ASP A 131 -8.55 11.99 -0.89
CA ASP A 131 -9.71 12.30 -1.72
C ASP A 131 -9.41 11.84 -3.14
N VAL A 132 -10.23 10.96 -3.70
CA VAL A 132 -9.88 10.25 -4.95
C VAL A 132 -11.00 10.31 -5.96
N ASP A 133 -10.73 10.98 -7.07
CA ASP A 133 -11.52 10.90 -8.29
C ASP A 133 -11.02 9.75 -9.15
N PHE A 134 -11.93 8.80 -9.40
CA PHE A 134 -11.66 7.66 -10.27
C PHE A 134 -12.43 7.84 -11.56
N LEU A 135 -11.72 8.16 -12.65
CA LEU A 135 -12.35 8.47 -13.95
C LEU A 135 -12.71 7.20 -14.75
N GLY A 136 -12.25 6.04 -14.29
CA GLY A 136 -12.43 4.78 -14.98
C GLY A 136 -11.24 4.44 -15.89
N THR A 137 -11.54 4.02 -17.11
CA THR A 137 -10.59 3.57 -18.13
C THR A 137 -10.83 4.30 -19.44
N ASP A 138 -9.95 4.11 -20.42
CA ASP A 138 -10.10 4.67 -21.76
C ASP A 138 -10.34 6.20 -21.75
N THR A 139 -9.66 6.91 -20.84
CA THR A 139 -9.81 8.37 -20.74
C THR A 139 -8.83 9.07 -21.70
N PRO A 140 -9.31 9.92 -22.61
CA PRO A 140 -8.46 10.70 -23.51
C PRO A 140 -7.47 11.61 -22.75
N SER A 141 -6.25 11.77 -23.29
CA SER A 141 -5.19 12.54 -22.64
C SER A 141 -5.54 14.02 -22.44
N ASP A 142 -6.28 14.61 -23.37
CA ASP A 142 -6.79 15.98 -23.28
C ASP A 142 -7.83 16.15 -22.18
N ALA A 143 -8.76 15.20 -22.04
CA ALA A 143 -9.73 15.18 -20.95
C ALA A 143 -9.06 14.98 -19.57
N ILE A 144 -8.02 14.13 -19.49
CA ILE A 144 -7.20 13.99 -18.27
C ILE A 144 -6.52 15.33 -17.93
N LEU A 145 -5.94 16.00 -18.93
CA LEU A 145 -5.30 17.29 -18.74
C LEU A 145 -6.30 18.36 -18.26
N GLU A 146 -7.48 18.43 -18.86
CA GLU A 146 -8.54 19.35 -18.46
C GLU A 146 -8.93 19.14 -16.99
N MET A 147 -9.15 17.89 -16.58
CA MET A 147 -9.48 17.54 -15.19
C MET A 147 -8.34 17.89 -14.22
N VAL A 148 -7.09 17.64 -14.59
CA VAL A 148 -5.93 18.01 -13.75
C VAL A 148 -5.81 19.52 -13.60
N GLN A 149 -6.08 20.28 -14.67
CA GLN A 149 -6.07 21.74 -14.62
C GLN A 149 -7.22 22.33 -13.80
N SER A 150 -8.42 21.73 -13.86
CA SER A 150 -9.58 22.20 -13.12
C SER A 150 -9.49 21.92 -11.62
N ASP A 151 -9.00 20.73 -11.27
CA ASP A 151 -9.13 20.22 -9.90
C ASP A 151 -7.83 20.31 -9.07
N ASP A 152 -6.72 20.67 -9.73
CA ASP A 152 -5.37 20.83 -9.15
C ASP A 152 -4.99 19.70 -8.18
N PRO A 153 -5.01 18.42 -8.64
CA PRO A 153 -4.73 17.30 -7.77
C PRO A 153 -3.25 17.26 -7.39
N ASN A 154 -2.98 16.76 -6.18
CA ASN A 154 -1.62 16.52 -5.74
C ASN A 154 -0.97 15.35 -6.49
N LEU A 155 -1.78 14.38 -6.92
CA LEU A 155 -1.35 13.12 -7.51
C LEU A 155 -2.22 12.72 -8.72
N LEU A 156 -1.58 12.35 -9.83
CA LEU A 156 -2.19 11.66 -10.96
C LEU A 156 -1.62 10.24 -11.04
N CYS A 157 -2.49 9.24 -11.04
CA CYS A 157 -2.14 7.83 -11.21
C CYS A 157 -2.68 7.31 -12.54
N LEU A 158 -1.78 7.02 -13.47
CA LEU A 158 -2.11 6.41 -14.76
C LEU A 158 -1.93 4.88 -14.66
N SER A 159 -3.00 4.15 -14.99
CA SER A 159 -2.97 2.69 -15.10
C SER A 159 -2.86 2.28 -16.56
N VAL A 160 -1.83 1.50 -16.89
CA VAL A 160 -1.59 0.92 -18.20
C VAL A 160 -1.30 -0.57 -18.08
N THR A 161 -2.20 -1.36 -18.65
CA THR A 161 -2.18 -2.82 -18.67
C THR A 161 -1.80 -3.35 -20.04
N LEU A 162 -2.19 -2.67 -21.12
CA LEU A 162 -1.85 -3.03 -22.48
C LEU A 162 -0.48 -2.47 -22.90
N PRO A 163 0.48 -3.30 -23.38
CA PRO A 163 1.79 -2.85 -23.81
C PRO A 163 1.75 -1.75 -24.88
N ASP A 164 0.82 -1.84 -25.82
CA ASP A 164 0.67 -0.86 -26.92
C ASP A 164 0.29 0.53 -26.40
N GLN A 165 -0.31 0.64 -25.21
CA GLN A 165 -0.75 1.90 -24.62
C GLN A 165 0.27 2.56 -23.68
N VAL A 166 1.47 1.97 -23.53
CA VAL A 166 2.56 2.60 -22.77
C VAL A 166 2.96 3.94 -23.40
N GLY A 167 2.92 4.06 -24.73
CA GLY A 167 3.19 5.31 -25.43
C GLY A 167 2.15 6.40 -25.13
N VAL A 168 0.87 6.02 -25.02
CA VAL A 168 -0.22 6.95 -24.64
C VAL A 168 -0.04 7.43 -23.20
N ALA A 169 0.34 6.53 -22.29
CA ALA A 169 0.66 6.91 -20.90
C ALA A 169 1.85 7.88 -20.82
N ALA A 170 2.90 7.66 -21.61
CA ALA A 170 4.04 8.56 -21.70
C ALA A 170 3.66 9.96 -22.19
N GLU A 171 2.88 10.05 -23.27
CA GLU A 171 2.45 11.34 -23.81
C GLU A 171 1.49 12.05 -22.83
N THR A 172 0.57 11.31 -22.20
CA THR A 172 -0.32 11.86 -21.15
C THR A 172 0.48 12.43 -19.98
N ALA A 173 1.46 11.68 -19.46
CA ALA A 173 2.32 12.15 -18.39
C ALA A 173 3.10 13.40 -18.79
N LYS A 174 3.62 13.45 -20.02
CA LYS A 174 4.34 14.60 -20.56
C LYS A 174 3.48 15.85 -20.65
N ILE A 175 2.30 15.79 -21.26
CA ILE A 175 1.44 16.97 -21.42
C ILE A 175 0.99 17.50 -20.05
N VAL A 176 0.65 16.60 -19.11
CA VAL A 176 0.27 16.99 -17.74
C VAL A 176 1.44 17.61 -17.02
N LYS A 177 2.63 16.99 -17.07
CA LYS A 177 3.81 17.50 -16.35
C LYS A 177 4.24 18.89 -16.84
N ASN A 178 4.10 19.14 -18.14
CA ASN A 178 4.41 20.44 -18.72
C ASN A 178 3.38 21.52 -18.35
N ALA A 179 2.10 21.16 -18.26
CA ALA A 179 1.03 22.10 -17.96
C ALA A 179 0.87 22.37 -16.46
N VAL A 180 1.01 21.34 -15.62
CA VAL A 180 0.82 21.39 -14.16
C VAL A 180 1.99 20.67 -13.47
N PRO A 181 3.19 21.29 -13.40
CA PRO A 181 4.39 20.65 -12.86
C PRO A 181 4.29 20.24 -11.37
N SER A 182 3.38 20.89 -10.63
CA SER A 182 3.09 20.63 -9.22
C SER A 182 2.48 19.25 -8.99
N THR A 183 1.65 18.75 -9.90
CA THR A 183 1.04 17.43 -9.81
C THR A 183 2.10 16.35 -9.94
N ARG A 184 2.14 15.43 -8.97
CA ARG A 184 2.99 14.23 -9.07
C ARG A 184 2.31 13.19 -9.94
N ILE A 185 3.09 12.51 -10.77
CA ILE A 185 2.57 11.52 -11.71
C ILE A 185 3.16 10.15 -11.39
N ILE A 186 2.29 9.15 -11.18
CA ILE A 186 2.68 7.75 -11.07
C ILE A 186 2.09 7.00 -12.26
N VAL A 187 2.91 6.15 -12.88
CA VAL A 187 2.46 5.23 -13.93
C VAL A 187 2.64 3.80 -13.43
N GLY A 188 1.55 3.03 -13.46
CA GLY A 188 1.57 1.62 -13.07
C GLY A 188 0.69 0.75 -13.93
N GLY A 189 0.52 -0.51 -13.53
CA GLY A 189 -0.27 -1.50 -14.26
C GLY A 189 0.56 -2.62 -14.91
N GLY A 190 -0.13 -3.58 -15.52
CA GLY A 190 0.49 -4.83 -16.02
C GLY A 190 1.55 -4.62 -17.10
N ALA A 191 1.44 -3.55 -17.90
CA ALA A 191 2.34 -3.29 -19.02
C ALA A 191 3.78 -2.92 -18.57
N ILE A 192 3.94 -2.44 -17.34
CA ILE A 192 5.22 -1.93 -16.82
C ILE A 192 6.28 -3.04 -16.63
N ASN A 193 5.86 -4.30 -16.60
CA ASN A 193 6.78 -5.45 -16.50
C ASN A 193 7.45 -5.83 -17.82
N HIS A 194 7.07 -5.22 -18.96
CA HIS A 194 7.68 -5.52 -20.26
C HIS A 194 8.97 -4.69 -20.49
N ASN A 195 10.04 -5.35 -20.95
CA ASN A 195 11.34 -4.73 -21.22
C ASN A 195 11.20 -3.49 -22.13
N GLY A 196 11.79 -2.36 -21.72
CA GLY A 196 11.83 -1.11 -22.47
C GLY A 196 10.74 -0.08 -22.12
N SER A 197 9.65 -0.50 -21.48
CA SER A 197 8.51 0.38 -21.11
C SER A 197 8.87 1.53 -20.17
N ARG A 198 9.87 1.37 -19.30
CA ARG A 198 10.29 2.40 -18.33
C ARG A 198 11.02 3.57 -18.98
N ASN A 199 11.74 3.34 -20.07
CA ASN A 199 12.58 4.37 -20.69
C ASN A 199 11.76 5.47 -21.36
N SER A 200 10.53 5.17 -21.80
CA SER A 200 9.63 6.15 -22.41
C SER A 200 8.82 6.96 -21.38
N LEU A 201 8.85 6.60 -20.10
CA LEU A 201 8.03 7.21 -19.04
C LEU A 201 8.81 8.24 -18.21
N GLU A 202 9.68 9.03 -18.84
CA GLU A 202 10.57 9.98 -18.15
C GLU A 202 9.85 11.12 -17.41
N PHE A 203 8.62 11.45 -17.82
CA PHE A 203 7.80 12.50 -17.20
C PHE A 203 7.01 12.01 -15.97
N ALA A 204 7.03 10.71 -15.69
CA ALA A 204 6.46 10.15 -14.47
C ALA A 204 7.42 10.34 -13.29
N ASP A 205 6.92 10.81 -12.15
CA ASP A 205 7.68 10.91 -10.90
C ASP A 205 7.97 9.52 -10.29
N TYR A 206 7.15 8.51 -10.61
CA TYR A 206 7.37 7.12 -10.24
C TYR A 206 6.73 6.12 -11.21
N VAL A 207 7.40 4.99 -11.44
CA VAL A 207 6.92 3.93 -12.34
C VAL A 207 7.06 2.57 -11.67
N THR A 208 5.94 1.84 -11.52
CA THR A 208 5.96 0.50 -10.91
C THR A 208 4.77 -0.36 -11.32
N SER A 209 4.99 -1.67 -11.41
CA SER A 209 3.92 -2.65 -11.55
C SER A 209 3.40 -3.15 -10.20
N ASP A 210 4.09 -2.87 -9.09
CA ASP A 210 3.70 -3.31 -7.76
C ASP A 210 2.98 -2.17 -6.99
N PRO A 211 1.66 -2.28 -6.75
CA PRO A 211 0.90 -1.28 -6.03
C PRO A 211 1.41 -1.03 -4.60
N ILE A 212 2.04 -2.02 -3.94
CA ILE A 212 2.62 -1.81 -2.60
C ILE A 212 3.79 -0.83 -2.66
N THR A 213 4.64 -0.94 -3.67
CA THR A 213 5.76 0.01 -3.85
C THR A 213 5.27 1.41 -4.19
N ALA A 214 4.19 1.52 -4.99
CA ALA A 214 3.55 2.81 -5.26
C ALA A 214 3.01 3.46 -3.99
N LEU A 215 2.26 2.72 -3.16
CA LEU A 215 1.74 3.24 -1.89
C LEU A 215 2.87 3.69 -0.93
N LYS A 216 3.98 2.94 -0.87
CA LYS A 216 5.15 3.34 -0.07
C LYS A 216 5.76 4.64 -0.57
N TRP A 217 5.99 4.75 -1.88
CA TRP A 217 6.52 5.95 -2.49
C TRP A 217 5.61 7.16 -2.25
N ILE A 218 4.29 6.99 -2.40
CA ILE A 218 3.30 8.04 -2.11
C ILE A 218 3.41 8.50 -0.66
N SER A 219 3.46 7.55 0.27
CA SER A 219 3.57 7.86 1.70
C SER A 219 4.84 8.68 2.01
N GLU A 220 5.97 8.29 1.44
CA GLU A 220 7.25 8.98 1.61
C GLU A 220 7.26 10.37 0.95
N LYS A 221 6.68 10.51 -0.25
CA LYS A 221 6.74 11.76 -1.01
C LYS A 221 5.85 12.87 -0.51
N PHE A 222 4.69 12.51 0.03
CA PHE A 222 3.73 13.48 0.52
C PHE A 222 3.85 13.74 2.01
N ASP A 223 4.92 13.22 2.65
CA ASP A 223 5.08 13.18 4.09
C ASP A 223 3.78 12.78 4.80
N LEU A 224 3.04 11.89 4.12
CA LEU A 224 1.90 11.22 4.71
C LEU A 224 2.54 10.24 5.64
N GLY A 225 2.84 10.73 6.84
CA GLY A 225 3.37 9.95 7.92
C GLY A 225 2.64 8.64 7.85
N ILE A 226 3.39 7.57 7.58
CA ILE A 226 2.90 6.23 7.87
C ILE A 226 2.55 6.35 9.33
N SER A 227 1.26 6.54 9.62
CA SER A 227 0.77 6.57 10.98
C SER A 227 1.28 5.27 11.61
N SER A 228 2.27 5.44 12.49
CA SER A 228 3.16 4.44 13.06
C SER A 228 4.26 3.87 12.11
N LYS A 229 5.51 4.27 12.36
CA LYS A 229 6.57 3.25 12.60
C LYS A 229 5.88 2.09 13.31
N THR A 230 6.00 0.84 12.82
CA THR A 230 5.43 -0.30 13.56
C THR A 230 5.80 -0.17 15.04
N PHE A 231 4.94 -0.60 15.96
CA PHE A 231 5.30 -0.54 17.38
C PHE A 231 6.68 -1.19 17.61
N GLU A 232 6.97 -2.28 16.91
CA GLU A 232 8.30 -2.92 16.84
C GLU A 232 9.42 -2.00 16.32
N ALA A 233 9.19 -1.20 15.26
CA ALA A 233 10.16 -0.22 14.78
C ALA A 233 10.36 0.92 15.80
N MET A 234 9.29 1.39 16.47
CA MET A 234 9.41 2.37 17.54
C MET A 234 10.22 1.83 18.72
N LEU A 235 10.00 0.57 19.10
CA LEU A 235 10.81 -0.10 20.13
C LEU A 235 12.27 -0.30 19.68
N THR A 236 12.49 -0.62 18.41
CA THR A 236 13.85 -0.76 17.83
C THR A 236 14.59 0.58 17.86
N ASP A 237 13.93 1.67 17.49
CA ASP A 237 14.53 3.01 17.47
C ASP A 237 14.81 3.50 18.89
N LEU A 238 13.84 3.35 19.81
CA LEU A 238 14.04 3.64 21.24
C LEU A 238 15.23 2.85 21.79
N GLY A 239 15.29 1.55 21.50
CA GLY A 239 16.38 0.67 21.93
C GLY A 239 17.74 1.10 21.39
N GLY A 240 17.81 1.43 20.10
CA GLY A 240 19.01 1.94 19.44
C GLY A 240 19.50 3.26 20.06
N ARG A 241 18.57 4.13 20.44
CA ARG A 241 18.88 5.44 21.05
C ARG A 241 19.38 5.32 22.48
N ILE A 242 18.75 4.48 23.29
CA ILE A 242 19.24 4.11 24.62
C ILE A 242 20.66 3.54 24.51
N GLN A 243 20.88 2.64 23.54
CA GLN A 243 22.21 2.07 23.30
C GLN A 243 23.23 3.13 22.88
N HIS A 244 22.84 4.09 22.03
CA HIS A 244 23.70 5.18 21.57
C HIS A 244 24.17 6.03 22.76
N PHE A 245 23.26 6.60 23.55
CA PHE A 245 23.62 7.41 24.71
C PHE A 245 24.39 6.62 25.78
N ARG A 246 24.06 5.34 25.96
CA ARG A 246 24.83 4.47 26.86
C ARG A 246 26.29 4.36 26.42
N LYS A 247 26.53 4.16 25.11
CA LYS A 247 27.88 4.06 24.55
C LYS A 247 28.62 5.38 24.61
N GLU A 248 27.97 6.51 24.36
CA GLU A 248 28.57 7.84 24.52
C GLU A 248 29.03 8.11 25.95
N LYS A 249 28.28 7.62 26.94
CA LYS A 249 28.68 7.66 28.35
C LYS A 249 29.71 6.59 28.78
N GLY A 250 30.15 5.75 27.86
CA GLY A 250 31.11 4.68 28.17
C GLY A 250 30.57 3.59 29.10
N LEU A 251 29.24 3.46 29.21
CA LEU A 251 28.61 2.49 30.10
C LEU A 251 28.43 1.13 29.43
N SER A 252 28.68 0.04 30.15
CA SER A 252 28.22 -1.30 29.80
C SER A 252 26.72 -1.46 30.08
N GLN A 253 26.07 -2.45 29.47
CA GLN A 253 24.66 -2.77 29.77
C GLN A 253 24.44 -3.09 31.25
N GLN A 254 25.41 -3.71 31.92
CA GLN A 254 25.34 -3.99 33.35
C GLN A 254 25.37 -2.70 34.19
N GLN A 255 26.20 -1.73 33.81
CA GLN A 255 26.28 -0.44 34.50
C GLN A 255 25.01 0.40 34.29
N LEU A 256 24.45 0.42 33.07
CA LEU A 256 23.16 1.07 32.83
C LEU A 256 22.03 0.41 33.62
N ALA A 257 22.01 -0.93 33.69
CA ALA A 257 21.03 -1.67 34.47
C ALA A 257 21.10 -1.31 35.97
N THR A 258 22.30 -1.26 36.55
CA THR A 258 22.50 -0.82 37.94
C THR A 258 22.05 0.63 38.17
N ALA A 259 22.42 1.55 37.27
CA ALA A 259 22.07 2.96 37.39
C ALA A 259 20.55 3.22 37.25
N SER A 260 19.87 2.47 36.39
CA SER A 260 18.42 2.57 36.16
C SER A 260 17.57 1.68 37.07
N LYS A 261 18.19 0.90 37.97
CA LYS A 261 17.54 -0.09 38.86
C LYS A 261 16.76 -1.16 38.08
N LEU A 262 17.36 -1.66 37.00
CA LEU A 262 16.81 -2.69 36.12
C LEU A 262 17.71 -3.93 36.08
N ASP A 263 17.17 -5.03 35.58
CA ASP A 263 17.96 -6.23 35.29
C ASP A 263 18.72 -6.07 33.96
N ARG A 264 19.96 -6.59 33.89
CA ARG A 264 20.79 -6.52 32.67
C ARG A 264 20.09 -7.16 31.46
N SER A 265 19.41 -8.28 31.65
CA SER A 265 18.70 -8.97 30.56
C SER A 265 17.53 -8.13 30.04
N TYR A 266 16.84 -7.40 30.93
CA TYR A 266 15.79 -6.46 30.55
C TYR A 266 16.35 -5.27 29.75
N VAL A 267 17.44 -4.65 30.21
CA VAL A 267 18.14 -3.59 29.46
C VAL A 267 18.56 -4.07 28.07
N SER A 268 19.13 -5.27 27.97
CA SER A 268 19.48 -5.86 26.68
C SER A 268 18.25 -6.05 25.80
N ALA A 269 17.13 -6.57 26.32
CA ALA A 269 15.92 -6.76 25.55
C ALA A 269 15.32 -5.44 25.05
N VAL A 270 15.36 -4.38 25.87
CA VAL A 270 14.94 -3.02 25.49
C VAL A 270 15.84 -2.46 24.39
N GLU A 271 17.17 -2.55 24.51
CA GLU A 271 18.10 -2.06 23.48
C GLU A 271 17.93 -2.73 22.12
N HIS A 272 17.43 -3.97 22.09
CA HIS A 272 17.15 -4.70 20.86
C HIS A 272 15.67 -4.61 20.42
N GLY A 273 14.87 -3.73 21.02
CA GLY A 273 13.47 -3.53 20.67
C GLY A 273 12.54 -4.69 21.01
N LYS A 274 12.97 -5.64 21.85
CA LYS A 274 12.20 -6.87 22.19
C LYS A 274 11.28 -6.71 23.39
N GLN A 275 11.28 -5.56 24.05
CA GLN A 275 10.49 -5.30 25.25
C GLN A 275 9.84 -3.92 25.22
N ASN A 276 8.58 -3.87 25.68
CA ASN A 276 7.88 -2.62 25.93
C ASN A 276 8.33 -2.01 27.27
N VAL A 277 8.48 -0.69 27.29
CA VAL A 277 9.02 0.06 28.42
C VAL A 277 7.90 0.89 29.03
N SER A 278 7.67 0.75 30.33
CA SER A 278 6.74 1.63 31.03
C SER A 278 7.29 3.06 31.08
N PHE A 279 6.44 4.07 31.19
CA PHE A 279 6.90 5.46 31.31
C PHE A 279 7.84 5.68 32.50
N ALA A 280 7.58 5.02 33.63
CA ALA A 280 8.46 5.08 34.81
C ALA A 280 9.85 4.48 34.52
N THR A 281 9.90 3.37 33.80
CA THR A 281 11.15 2.74 33.36
C THR A 281 11.91 3.65 32.39
N LEU A 282 11.20 4.30 31.47
CA LEU A 282 11.79 5.23 30.52
C LEU A 282 12.42 6.44 31.24
N LYS A 283 11.75 6.95 32.28
CA LYS A 283 12.29 8.00 33.16
C LYS A 283 13.54 7.55 33.91
N ASN A 284 13.57 6.33 34.44
CA ASN A 284 14.76 5.79 35.11
C ASN A 284 15.95 5.65 34.14
N LEU A 285 15.68 5.25 32.90
CA LEU A 285 16.70 5.16 31.84
C LEU A 285 17.21 6.55 31.43
N SER A 286 16.32 7.54 31.25
CA SER A 286 16.71 8.91 30.93
C SER A 286 17.56 9.53 32.04
N ASP A 287 17.21 9.29 33.31
CA ASP A 287 17.97 9.78 34.46
C ASP A 287 19.35 9.13 34.58
N ALA A 288 19.43 7.82 34.36
CA ALA A 288 20.71 7.10 34.34
C ALA A 288 21.62 7.55 33.18
N LEU A 289 21.01 7.96 32.07
CA LEU A 289 21.69 8.47 30.89
C LEU A 289 21.92 9.99 30.93
N ASP A 290 21.35 10.72 31.89
CA ASP A 290 21.39 12.20 31.99
C ASP A 290 20.97 12.91 30.69
N VAL A 291 19.87 12.44 30.12
CA VAL A 291 19.26 13.01 28.90
C VAL A 291 17.80 13.32 29.15
N ASN A 292 17.23 14.26 28.40
CA ASN A 292 15.80 14.49 28.46
C ASN A 292 15.05 13.24 27.95
N ILE A 293 13.89 12.94 28.55
CA ILE A 293 13.05 11.82 28.08
C ILE A 293 12.66 11.98 26.60
N VAL A 294 12.50 13.23 26.13
CA VAL A 294 12.22 13.56 24.73
C VAL A 294 13.36 13.09 23.83
N GLU A 295 14.62 13.27 24.26
CA GLU A 295 15.80 12.84 23.48
C GLU A 295 15.88 11.32 23.31
N LEU A 296 15.18 10.53 24.13
CA LEU A 296 15.08 9.08 23.95
C LEU A 296 14.01 8.66 22.93
N VAL A 297 13.02 9.51 22.66
CA VAL A 297 11.82 9.15 21.88
C VAL A 297 11.65 9.94 20.58
N ASP A 298 12.26 11.10 20.46
CA ASP A 298 12.03 12.05 19.36
C ASP A 298 13.17 12.00 18.36
N ASN A 299 12.89 11.72 17.07
CA ASN A 299 13.88 11.61 15.97
C ASN A 299 14.84 12.81 15.91
#